data_AF-A0A0D0B070-F1
#
_entry.id   AF-A0A0D0B070-F1
#
_cell.length_a   1.000
_cell.length_b   1.000
_cell.length_c   1.000
_cell.angle_alpha   90.00
_cell.angle_beta   90.00
_cell.angle_gamma   90.00
#
_symmetry.space_group_name_H-M   'P 1'
#
loop_
_entity.id
_entity.type
_entity.pdbx_description
1 polymer ?
#
loop_
_entity_poly.entity_id
_entity_poly.type
_entity_poly.pdbx_seq_one_letter_code
_entity_poly.pdbx_strand_id
1 'polypeptide(L)'
;MKHTSSVQCVAFSMDGKHILSGGSDNKISEWAVPHKQVAQDSADLKIMATNTAVRDACIIGDLHTAEVLLTQEIDTNSNTDYDSYASRSIVMVRKLDWDHALDDAIKSIGIQPSLIGYISKGLALCRKQQLYDAMKAFDFAFTYTNGDPKLAHYLFLIKAVALFNANTHEEAVLPVQELAARPNADPLACRVVEACLRLQLGNIATNGALHREAADHFAAAVNASASFSKLDIHSIFSAGTSSPYGKL
;
A
#
# COMPACT_ATOMS: atom_id res chain seq x y z
N MET A 1 -6.07 8.70 25.62
CA MET A 1 -7.16 9.44 26.31
C MET A 1 -8.40 9.27 25.44
N LYS A 2 -9.56 8.82 25.97
CA LYS A 2 -10.74 8.45 25.17
C LYS A 2 -11.63 9.68 24.92
N HIS A 3 -12.17 9.84 23.71
CA HIS A 3 -13.16 10.88 23.44
C HIS A 3 -14.40 10.70 24.33
N THR A 4 -14.92 11.82 24.84
CA THR A 4 -16.11 11.84 25.70
C THR A 4 -17.40 12.09 24.91
N SER A 5 -17.29 12.32 23.60
CA SER A 5 -18.40 12.52 22.66
C SER A 5 -18.10 11.85 21.32
N SER A 6 -19.02 11.98 20.35
CA SER A 6 -18.89 11.39 19.01
C SER A 6 -17.61 11.84 18.32
N VAL A 7 -16.90 10.89 17.71
CA VAL A 7 -15.71 11.15 16.89
C VAL A 7 -16.18 11.61 15.51
N GLN A 8 -15.72 12.78 15.07
CA GLN A 8 -16.11 13.41 13.80
C GLN A 8 -15.11 13.12 12.67
N CYS A 9 -13.84 12.94 13.01
CA CYS A 9 -12.80 12.66 12.02
C CYS A 9 -11.69 11.79 12.59
N VAL A 10 -11.06 11.02 11.71
CA VAL A 10 -9.88 10.19 12.01
C VAL A 10 -8.91 10.32 10.83
N ALA A 11 -7.63 10.48 11.12
CA ALA A 11 -6.55 10.54 10.13
C ALA A 11 -5.35 9.71 10.60
N PHE A 12 -4.68 9.03 9.68
CA PHE A 12 -3.37 8.44 9.95
C PHE A 12 -2.28 9.48 9.73
N SER A 13 -1.22 9.43 10.53
CA SER A 13 0.02 10.14 10.21
C SER A 13 0.60 9.60 8.91
N MET A 14 1.35 10.44 8.20
CA MET A 14 1.92 10.11 6.90
C MET A 14 2.90 8.93 6.95
N ASP A 15 3.50 8.68 8.12
CA ASP A 15 4.37 7.53 8.40
C ASP A 15 3.61 6.29 8.93
N GLY A 16 2.28 6.36 9.05
CA GLY A 16 1.42 5.28 9.53
C GLY A 16 1.60 4.91 11.00
N LYS A 17 2.43 5.65 11.76
CA LYS A 17 2.74 5.33 13.16
C LYS A 17 1.70 5.86 14.15
N HIS A 18 0.91 6.84 13.73
CA HIS A 18 -0.04 7.53 14.60
C HIS A 18 -1.42 7.60 13.96
N ILE A 19 -2.44 7.54 14.81
CA ILE A 19 -3.83 7.84 14.47
C ILE A 19 -4.19 9.12 15.22
N LEU A 20 -4.68 10.11 14.50
CA LEU A 20 -5.27 11.33 15.03
C LEU A 20 -6.79 11.20 14.93
N SER A 21 -7.51 11.51 16.00
CA SER A 21 -8.97 11.53 16.03
C SER A 21 -9.48 12.84 16.61
N GLY A 22 -10.45 13.47 15.94
CA GLY A 22 -11.12 14.69 16.40
C GLY A 22 -12.57 14.41 16.75
N GLY A 23 -13.03 14.91 17.90
CA GLY A 23 -14.39 14.67 18.39
C GLY A 23 -15.20 15.95 18.63
N SER A 24 -16.53 15.80 18.72
CA SER A 24 -17.46 16.84 19.16
C SER A 24 -17.22 17.30 20.60
N ASP A 25 -16.31 16.65 21.32
CA ASP A 25 -15.80 17.06 22.62
C ASP A 25 -14.71 18.15 22.52
N ASN A 26 -14.49 18.70 21.32
CA ASN A 26 -13.46 19.70 21.02
C ASN A 26 -12.04 19.24 21.39
N LYS A 27 -11.81 17.93 21.40
CA LYS A 27 -10.49 17.34 21.66
C LYS A 27 -9.95 16.69 20.39
N ILE A 28 -8.63 16.69 20.29
CA ILE A 28 -7.87 15.87 19.35
C ILE A 28 -7.12 14.84 20.19
N SER A 29 -7.26 13.57 19.84
CA SER A 29 -6.55 12.47 20.49
C SER A 29 -5.57 11.85 19.50
N GLU A 30 -4.36 11.58 19.97
CA GLU A 30 -3.33 10.88 19.20
C GLU A 30 -3.09 9.50 19.81
N TRP A 31 -2.91 8.50 18.95
CA TRP A 31 -2.71 7.11 19.32
C TRP A 31 -1.56 6.53 18.51
N ALA A 32 -0.60 5.87 19.15
CA ALA A 32 0.36 5.06 18.41
C ALA A 32 -0.33 3.82 17.82
N VAL A 33 -0.06 3.51 16.56
CA VAL A 33 -0.48 2.26 15.91
C VAL A 33 0.39 1.13 16.46
N PRO A 34 -0.17 0.17 17.21
CA PRO A 34 0.64 -0.91 17.77
C PRO A 34 1.16 -1.80 16.64
N HIS A 35 2.48 -1.90 16.52
CA HIS A 35 3.15 -2.81 15.61
C HIS A 35 3.05 -4.23 16.16
N LYS A 36 2.00 -4.98 15.78
CA LYS A 36 2.00 -6.42 15.97
C LYS A 36 3.02 -6.99 14.98
N GLN A 37 4.13 -7.57 15.48
CA GLN A 37 4.86 -8.55 14.69
C GLN A 37 3.83 -9.60 14.28
N VAL A 38 3.48 -9.60 12.99
CA VAL A 38 2.58 -10.61 12.44
C VAL A 38 3.35 -11.92 12.57
N ALA A 39 2.95 -12.72 13.56
CA ALA A 39 3.44 -14.08 13.72
C ALA A 39 3.14 -14.83 12.43
N GLN A 40 4.20 -15.22 11.71
CA GLN A 40 4.40 -16.42 10.89
C GLN A 40 3.31 -16.97 9.95
N ASP A 41 2.19 -16.28 9.73
CA ASP A 41 1.18 -16.66 8.72
C ASP A 41 1.37 -15.87 7.40
N SER A 42 2.40 -15.02 7.31
CA SER A 42 2.76 -14.29 6.08
C SER A 42 3.56 -15.14 5.08
N ALA A 43 3.59 -16.46 5.24
CA ALA A 43 4.32 -17.36 4.36
C ALA A 43 3.75 -17.40 2.93
N ASP A 44 2.48 -17.01 2.76
CA ASP A 44 1.75 -17.20 1.51
C ASP A 44 1.79 -16.02 0.52
N LEU A 45 2.34 -14.86 0.91
CA LEU A 45 2.45 -13.70 0.03
C LEU A 45 3.90 -13.23 -0.13
N LYS A 46 4.76 -14.10 -0.68
CA LYS A 46 6.10 -13.73 -1.15
C LYS A 46 6.00 -12.90 -2.45
N ILE A 47 5.47 -11.67 -2.36
CA ILE A 47 5.59 -10.68 -3.44
C ILE A 47 7.00 -10.11 -3.48
N MET A 48 7.64 -9.95 -2.32
CA MET A 48 9.07 -9.69 -2.21
C MET A 48 9.72 -10.84 -1.44
N ALA A 49 10.66 -11.56 -2.06
CA ALA A 49 11.52 -12.49 -1.36
C ALA A 49 12.68 -11.74 -0.69
N THR A 50 12.38 -10.68 0.05
CA THR A 50 13.42 -9.84 0.67
C THR A 50 13.71 -10.22 2.11
N ASN A 51 14.94 -9.92 2.50
CA ASN A 51 15.39 -9.85 3.88
C ASN A 51 14.35 -9.15 4.77
N THR A 52 14.11 -9.74 5.94
CA THR A 52 13.12 -9.23 6.91
C THR A 52 13.41 -7.77 7.27
N ALA A 53 14.69 -7.38 7.36
CA ALA A 53 15.08 -6.00 7.64
C ALA A 53 14.66 -5.02 6.53
N VAL A 54 14.78 -5.40 5.26
CA VAL A 54 14.35 -4.59 4.12
C VAL A 54 12.83 -4.40 4.15
N ARG A 55 12.10 -5.49 4.38
CA ARG A 55 10.63 -5.45 4.50
C ARG A 55 10.20 -4.52 5.63
N ASP A 56 10.80 -4.65 6.80
CA ASP A 56 10.45 -3.85 7.97
C ASP A 56 10.77 -2.36 7.74
N ALA A 57 11.92 -2.04 7.15
CA ALA A 57 12.28 -0.68 6.73
C ALA A 57 11.26 -0.09 5.73
N CYS A 58 10.84 -0.88 4.74
CA CYS A 58 9.79 -0.49 3.80
C CYS A 58 8.43 -0.22 4.49
N ILE A 59 8.05 -1.02 5.48
CA ILE A 59 6.79 -0.88 6.22
C ILE A 59 6.80 0.43 7.03
N ILE A 60 7.90 0.73 7.73
CA ILE A 60 8.00 1.96 8.55
C ILE A 60 8.31 3.23 7.73
N GLY A 61 8.51 3.09 6.43
CA GLY A 61 8.82 4.19 5.52
C GLY A 61 10.28 4.64 5.52
N ASP A 62 11.19 3.88 6.13
CA ASP A 62 12.63 4.14 6.08
C ASP A 62 13.23 3.65 4.75
N LEU A 63 12.97 4.42 3.69
CA LEU A 63 13.39 4.09 2.34
C LEU A 63 14.91 4.15 2.16
N HIS A 64 15.61 4.93 2.98
CA HIS A 64 17.07 5.03 2.91
C HIS A 64 17.72 3.74 3.41
N THR A 65 17.30 3.25 4.58
CA THR A 65 17.80 1.97 5.09
C THR A 65 17.46 0.82 4.15
N ALA A 66 16.24 0.80 3.59
CA ALA A 66 15.84 -0.22 2.62
C ALA A 66 16.75 -0.24 1.37
N GLU A 67 17.05 0.93 0.80
CA GLU A 67 17.95 1.08 -0.34
C GLU A 67 19.39 0.63 -0.04
N VAL A 68 19.93 1.02 1.12
CA VAL A 68 21.29 0.66 1.53
C VAL A 68 21.42 -0.86 1.66
N LEU A 69 20.46 -1.51 2.33
CA LEU A 69 20.44 -2.96 2.51
C LEU A 69 20.34 -3.69 1.16
N LEU A 70 19.44 -3.26 0.28
CA LEU A 70 19.29 -3.86 -1.04
C LEU A 70 20.52 -3.66 -1.93
N THR A 71 21.19 -2.52 -1.80
CA THR A 71 22.43 -2.26 -2.55
C THR A 71 23.56 -3.18 -2.06
N GLN A 72 23.67 -3.40 -0.75
CA GLN A 72 24.61 -4.38 -0.20
C GLN A 72 24.31 -5.81 -0.69
N GLU A 73 23.03 -6.21 -0.72
CA GLU A 73 22.60 -7.51 -1.23
C GLU A 73 23.01 -7.68 -2.71
N ILE A 74 22.75 -6.66 -3.54
CA ILE A 74 23.16 -6.63 -4.95
C ILE A 74 24.68 -6.71 -5.09
N ASP A 75 25.45 -5.94 -4.32
CA ASP A 75 26.91 -5.93 -4.42
C ASP A 75 27.52 -7.29 -4.04
N THR A 76 26.92 -8.00 -3.09
CA THR A 76 27.38 -9.34 -2.69
C THR A 76 27.07 -10.44 -3.70
N ASN A 77 25.93 -10.36 -4.40
CA ASN A 77 25.43 -11.43 -5.28
C ASN A 77 25.52 -11.10 -6.79
N SER A 78 25.95 -9.88 -7.11
CA SER A 78 26.12 -9.10 -8.37
C SER A 78 25.49 -9.55 -9.70
N ASN A 79 25.27 -10.84 -9.99
CA ASN A 79 24.81 -11.33 -11.29
C ASN A 79 23.63 -12.31 -11.28
N THR A 80 23.17 -12.80 -10.13
CA THR A 80 22.00 -13.70 -10.06
C THR A 80 20.84 -13.15 -9.25
N ASP A 81 21.04 -12.06 -8.53
CA ASP A 81 20.06 -11.54 -7.58
C ASP A 81 19.04 -10.59 -8.23
N TYR A 82 18.13 -11.16 -9.01
CA TYR A 82 17.08 -10.40 -9.67
C TYR A 82 16.01 -9.88 -8.68
N ASP A 83 15.80 -10.54 -7.54
CA ASP A 83 14.80 -10.18 -6.54
C ASP A 83 15.18 -8.89 -5.81
N SER A 84 16.47 -8.71 -5.46
CA SER A 84 16.96 -7.47 -4.85
C SER A 84 16.87 -6.29 -5.80
N TYR A 85 17.19 -6.47 -7.09
CA TYR A 85 16.95 -5.43 -8.12
C TYR A 85 15.48 -5.04 -8.21
N ALA A 86 14.56 -6.00 -8.31
CA ALA A 86 13.12 -5.70 -8.39
C ALA A 86 12.60 -5.00 -7.13
N SER A 87 13.10 -5.41 -5.96
CA SER A 87 12.71 -4.81 -4.68
C SER A 87 13.27 -3.40 -4.53
N ARG A 88 14.51 -3.16 -4.96
CA ARG A 88 15.11 -1.81 -4.96
C ARG A 88 14.40 -0.89 -5.92
N SER A 89 13.96 -1.39 -7.08
CA SER A 89 13.10 -0.64 -8.00
C SER A 89 11.85 -0.09 -7.29
N ILE A 90 11.14 -0.91 -6.50
CA ILE A 90 9.95 -0.47 -5.75
C ILE A 90 10.30 0.62 -4.72
N VAL A 91 11.44 0.49 -4.04
CA VAL A 91 11.95 1.53 -3.12
C VAL A 91 12.21 2.84 -3.87
N MET A 92 12.84 2.77 -5.05
CA MET A 92 13.12 3.94 -5.89
C MET A 92 11.84 4.61 -6.41
N VAL A 93 10.82 3.84 -6.80
CA VAL A 93 9.49 4.40 -7.13
C VAL A 93 8.94 5.23 -5.97
N ARG A 94 9.06 4.75 -4.73
CA ARG A 94 8.58 5.46 -3.53
C ARG A 94 9.44 6.69 -3.19
N LYS A 95 10.74 6.65 -3.51
CA LYS A 95 11.64 7.82 -3.42
C LYS A 95 11.44 8.84 -4.53
N LEU A 96 10.54 8.57 -5.49
CA LEU A 96 10.28 9.37 -6.68
C LEU A 96 11.43 9.39 -7.69
N ASP A 97 12.33 8.42 -7.61
CA ASP A 97 13.44 8.25 -8.54
C ASP A 97 13.09 7.19 -9.59
N TRP A 98 12.29 7.59 -10.57
CA TRP A 98 11.66 6.66 -11.50
C TRP A 98 12.61 6.14 -12.57
N ASP A 99 13.70 6.87 -12.84
CA ASP A 99 14.73 6.45 -13.79
C ASP A 99 15.53 5.28 -13.20
N HIS A 100 16.08 5.45 -11.99
CA HIS A 100 16.73 4.35 -11.29
C HIS A 100 15.78 3.18 -11.05
N ALA A 101 14.52 3.45 -10.73
CA ALA A 101 13.51 2.40 -10.59
C ALA A 101 13.34 1.57 -11.87
N LEU A 102 13.25 2.22 -13.02
CA LEU A 102 13.07 1.53 -14.29
C LEU A 102 14.33 0.73 -14.67
N ASP A 103 15.51 1.28 -14.45
CA ASP A 103 16.78 0.61 -14.72
C ASP A 103 16.92 -0.67 -13.89
N ASP A 104 16.64 -0.59 -12.58
CA ASP A 104 16.64 -1.76 -11.69
C ASP A 104 15.61 -2.82 -12.13
N ALA A 105 14.40 -2.40 -12.52
CA ALA A 105 13.38 -3.33 -12.99
C ALA A 105 13.78 -4.04 -14.30
N ILE A 106 14.37 -3.29 -15.25
CA ILE A 106 14.89 -3.85 -16.50
C ILE A 106 16.04 -4.82 -16.21
N LYS A 107 16.95 -4.46 -15.30
CA LYS A 107 18.07 -5.31 -14.89
C LYS A 107 17.57 -6.61 -14.26
N SER A 108 16.58 -6.53 -13.36
CA SER A 108 15.94 -7.69 -12.75
C SER A 108 15.37 -8.64 -13.81
N ILE A 109 14.51 -8.14 -14.70
CA ILE A 109 13.88 -8.94 -15.78
C ILE A 109 14.94 -9.52 -16.72
N GLY A 110 16.02 -8.78 -16.98
CA GLY A 110 17.12 -9.22 -17.83
C GLY A 110 17.93 -10.38 -17.22
N ILE A 111 18.00 -10.47 -15.88
CA ILE A 111 18.59 -11.61 -15.17
C ILE A 111 17.59 -12.78 -15.18
N GLN A 112 16.37 -12.54 -14.69
CA GLN A 112 15.30 -13.52 -14.67
C GLN A 112 13.93 -12.83 -14.73
N PRO A 113 13.12 -13.11 -15.76
CA PRO A 113 11.75 -12.66 -15.80
C PRO A 113 10.93 -13.23 -14.63
N SER A 114 10.28 -12.35 -13.87
CA SER A 114 9.54 -12.72 -12.65
C SER A 114 8.32 -11.82 -12.45
N LEU A 115 7.37 -12.28 -11.64
CA LEU A 115 6.18 -11.50 -11.25
C LEU A 115 6.57 -10.12 -10.71
N ILE A 116 7.53 -10.07 -9.78
CA ILE A 116 7.95 -8.83 -9.12
C ILE A 116 8.77 -7.92 -10.04
N GLY A 117 9.57 -8.48 -10.95
CA GLY A 117 10.28 -7.70 -11.97
C GLY A 117 9.32 -6.97 -12.90
N TYR A 118 8.26 -7.63 -13.37
CA TYR A 118 7.26 -6.98 -14.21
C TYR A 118 6.35 -6.01 -13.46
N ILE A 119 5.98 -6.30 -12.20
CA ILE A 119 5.25 -5.36 -11.33
C ILE A 119 6.07 -4.08 -11.13
N SER A 120 7.33 -4.20 -10.74
CA SER A 120 8.21 -3.05 -10.49
C SER A 120 8.41 -2.21 -11.75
N LYS A 121 8.57 -2.84 -12.91
CA LYS A 121 8.59 -2.15 -14.21
C LYS A 121 7.29 -1.39 -14.48
N GLY A 122 6.13 -2.01 -14.27
CA GLY A 122 4.82 -1.36 -14.44
C GLY A 122 4.67 -0.13 -13.54
N LEU A 123 5.06 -0.24 -12.27
CA LEU A 123 5.04 0.87 -11.31
C LEU A 123 5.95 2.03 -11.73
N ALA A 124 7.18 1.75 -12.15
CA ALA A 124 8.12 2.78 -12.62
C ALA A 124 7.59 3.51 -13.86
N LEU A 125 7.07 2.76 -14.84
CA LEU A 125 6.52 3.32 -16.08
C LEU A 125 5.26 4.16 -15.86
N CYS A 126 4.37 3.76 -14.93
CA CYS A 126 3.22 4.57 -14.53
C CYS A 126 3.65 5.95 -14.02
N ARG A 127 4.69 6.02 -13.19
CA ARG A 127 5.21 7.30 -12.67
C ARG A 127 5.89 8.16 -13.73
N LYS A 128 6.42 7.54 -14.78
CA LYS A 128 6.96 8.23 -15.97
C LYS A 128 5.89 8.59 -17.03
N GLN A 129 4.60 8.37 -16.74
CA GLN A 129 3.49 8.55 -17.68
C GLN A 129 3.57 7.71 -18.96
N GLN A 130 4.35 6.63 -18.96
CA GLN A 130 4.45 5.68 -20.07
C GLN A 130 3.41 4.57 -19.92
N LEU A 131 2.13 4.96 -19.92
CA LEU A 131 1.00 4.09 -19.54
C LEU A 131 0.85 2.84 -20.40
N TYR A 132 1.05 2.96 -21.71
CA TYR A 132 0.93 1.83 -22.63
C TYR A 132 1.96 0.73 -22.31
N ASP A 133 3.21 1.11 -22.06
CA ASP A 133 4.26 0.16 -21.69
C ASP A 133 4.09 -0.35 -20.25
N ALA A 134 3.55 0.49 -19.35
CA ALA A 134 3.18 0.07 -18.00
C ALA A 134 2.10 -1.02 -18.02
N MET A 135 1.04 -0.85 -18.81
CA MET A 135 -0.01 -1.85 -18.99
C MET A 135 0.55 -3.17 -19.54
N LYS A 136 1.40 -3.12 -20.56
CA LYS A 136 2.08 -4.33 -21.05
C LYS A 136 2.88 -5.02 -19.95
N ALA A 137 3.61 -4.26 -19.12
CA ALA A 137 4.37 -4.83 -18.02
C ALA A 137 3.46 -5.54 -17.01
N PHE A 138 2.33 -4.95 -16.64
CA PHE A 138 1.35 -5.62 -15.78
C PHE A 138 0.71 -6.84 -16.43
N ASP A 139 0.46 -6.82 -17.74
CA ASP A 139 -0.09 -7.96 -18.46
C ASP A 139 0.93 -9.11 -18.53
N PHE A 140 2.23 -8.80 -18.69
CA PHE A 140 3.30 -9.78 -18.50
C PHE A 140 3.35 -10.29 -17.06
N ALA A 141 3.25 -9.42 -16.04
CA ALA A 141 3.20 -9.85 -14.64
C ALA A 141 2.08 -10.88 -14.40
N PHE A 142 0.92 -10.69 -15.03
CA PHE A 142 -0.21 -11.61 -14.90
C PHE A 142 0.14 -13.03 -15.34
N THR A 143 0.98 -13.21 -16.36
CA THR A 143 1.38 -14.56 -16.83
C THR A 143 2.21 -15.31 -15.80
N TYR A 144 2.83 -14.61 -14.83
CA TYR A 144 3.62 -15.21 -13.74
C TYR A 144 2.80 -15.47 -12.47
N THR A 145 1.50 -15.18 -12.48
CA THR A 145 0.61 -15.55 -11.38
C THR A 145 0.34 -17.05 -11.33
N ASN A 146 0.67 -17.80 -12.40
CA ASN A 146 0.48 -19.26 -12.52
C ASN A 146 -0.94 -19.74 -12.19
N GLY A 147 -1.95 -18.90 -12.42
CA GLY A 147 -3.35 -19.20 -12.12
C GLY A 147 -3.71 -19.08 -10.64
N ASP A 148 -2.81 -18.59 -9.78
CA ASP A 148 -3.11 -18.29 -8.37
C ASP A 148 -4.10 -17.10 -8.30
N PRO A 149 -5.34 -17.33 -7.85
CA PRO A 149 -6.36 -16.29 -7.79
C PRO A 149 -6.01 -15.18 -6.79
N LYS A 150 -5.25 -15.47 -5.73
CA LYS A 150 -4.82 -14.47 -4.75
C LYS A 150 -3.78 -13.56 -5.40
N LEU A 151 -2.74 -14.10 -6.04
CA LEU A 151 -1.72 -13.28 -6.72
C LEU A 151 -2.31 -12.44 -7.84
N ALA A 152 -3.23 -13.02 -8.63
CA ALA A 152 -3.98 -12.27 -9.63
C ALA A 152 -4.77 -11.12 -9.01
N HIS A 153 -5.46 -11.36 -7.88
CA HIS A 153 -6.21 -10.34 -7.16
C HIS A 153 -5.30 -9.19 -6.68
N TYR A 154 -4.17 -9.49 -6.04
CA TYR A 154 -3.21 -8.47 -5.61
C TYR A 154 -2.64 -7.68 -6.79
N LEU A 155 -2.33 -8.34 -7.90
CA LEU A 155 -1.85 -7.67 -9.11
C LEU A 155 -2.88 -6.68 -9.65
N PHE A 156 -4.18 -7.05 -9.67
CA PHE A 156 -5.24 -6.12 -10.07
C PHE A 156 -5.32 -4.90 -9.15
N LEU A 157 -5.22 -5.08 -7.83
CA LEU A 157 -5.20 -3.97 -6.87
C LEU A 157 -3.98 -3.06 -7.06
N ILE A 158 -2.78 -3.64 -7.25
CA ILE A 158 -1.55 -2.89 -7.52
C ILE A 158 -1.70 -2.08 -8.82
N LYS A 159 -2.19 -2.70 -9.90
CA LYS A 159 -2.44 -2.03 -11.19
C LYS A 159 -3.41 -0.86 -11.04
N ALA A 160 -4.52 -1.04 -10.33
CA ALA A 160 -5.50 0.02 -10.10
C ALA A 160 -4.89 1.20 -9.35
N VAL A 161 -4.17 0.95 -8.25
CA VAL A 161 -3.49 1.99 -7.47
C VAL A 161 -2.43 2.70 -8.31
N ALA A 162 -1.66 1.97 -9.12
CA ALA A 162 -0.60 2.54 -9.97
C ALA A 162 -1.15 3.47 -11.06
N LEU A 163 -2.23 3.05 -11.72
CA LEU A 163 -2.90 3.83 -12.77
C LEU A 163 -3.57 5.09 -12.19
N PHE A 164 -4.30 4.96 -11.07
CA PHE A 164 -4.87 6.11 -10.39
C PHE A 164 -3.83 7.20 -10.11
N ASN A 165 -2.69 6.75 -9.61
CA ASN A 165 -1.53 7.55 -9.27
C ASN A 165 -0.83 8.19 -10.48
N ALA A 166 -1.05 7.67 -11.68
CA ALA A 166 -0.58 8.22 -12.95
C ALA A 166 -1.60 9.19 -13.57
N ASN A 167 -2.54 9.70 -12.76
CA ASN A 167 -3.55 10.69 -13.13
C ASN A 167 -4.66 10.17 -14.06
N THR A 168 -4.87 8.84 -14.12
CA THR A 168 -6.03 8.21 -14.80
C THR A 168 -7.10 7.81 -13.78
N HIS A 169 -7.68 8.80 -13.11
CA HIS A 169 -8.52 8.59 -11.93
C HIS A 169 -9.80 7.79 -12.19
N GLU A 170 -10.46 7.99 -13.34
CA GLU A 170 -11.70 7.28 -13.69
C GLU A 170 -11.47 5.80 -14.05
N GLU A 171 -10.34 5.50 -14.69
CA GLU A 171 -9.98 4.13 -15.12
C GLU A 171 -9.61 3.21 -13.95
N ALA A 172 -9.36 3.76 -12.75
CA ALA A 172 -8.86 3.00 -11.62
C ALA A 172 -9.93 2.61 -10.57
N VAL A 173 -11.02 3.37 -10.43
CA VAL A 173 -12.02 3.12 -9.38
C VAL A 173 -13.03 2.04 -9.79
N LEU A 174 -13.53 2.08 -11.03
CA LEU A 174 -14.50 1.11 -11.54
C LEU A 174 -13.97 -0.34 -11.50
N PRO A 175 -12.72 -0.63 -11.92
CA PRO A 175 -12.19 -1.99 -11.87
C PRO A 175 -12.03 -2.56 -10.46
N VAL A 176 -11.81 -1.70 -9.44
CA VAL A 176 -11.72 -2.15 -8.04
C VAL A 176 -13.08 -2.60 -7.50
N GLN A 177 -14.14 -1.87 -7.86
CA GLN A 177 -15.52 -2.24 -7.50
C GLN A 177 -15.95 -3.53 -8.21
N GLU A 178 -15.63 -3.67 -9.49
CA GLU A 178 -15.88 -4.90 -10.25
C GLU A 178 -15.09 -6.10 -9.69
N LEU A 179 -13.85 -5.87 -9.26
CA LEU A 179 -13.03 -6.90 -8.62
C LEU A 179 -13.65 -7.37 -7.30
N ALA A 180 -14.20 -6.44 -6.49
CA ALA A 180 -14.87 -6.74 -5.23
C ALA A 180 -16.16 -7.55 -5.40
N ALA A 181 -16.81 -7.49 -6.56
CA ALA A 181 -18.01 -8.25 -6.87
C ALA A 181 -17.74 -9.71 -7.26
N ARG A 182 -16.47 -10.14 -7.39
CA ARG A 182 -16.11 -11.50 -7.80
C ARG A 182 -16.22 -12.50 -6.64
N PRO A 183 -16.64 -13.77 -6.89
CA PRO A 183 -16.90 -14.77 -5.83
C PRO A 183 -15.71 -15.12 -4.94
N ASN A 184 -14.48 -14.95 -5.43
CA ASN A 184 -13.23 -15.33 -4.75
C ASN A 184 -12.35 -14.11 -4.39
N ALA A 185 -12.92 -12.91 -4.36
CA ALA A 185 -12.20 -11.69 -4.01
C ALA A 185 -11.88 -11.65 -2.51
N ASP A 186 -10.77 -11.01 -2.12
CA ASP A 186 -10.58 -10.52 -0.76
C ASP A 186 -11.39 -9.22 -0.61
N PRO A 187 -12.59 -9.24 0.00
CA PRO A 187 -13.47 -8.09 -0.01
C PRO A 187 -12.91 -6.97 0.88
N LEU A 188 -12.03 -7.30 1.83
CA LEU A 188 -11.41 -6.33 2.71
C LEU A 188 -10.33 -5.54 1.96
N ALA A 189 -9.44 -6.24 1.24
CA ALA A 189 -8.39 -5.59 0.45
C ALA A 189 -8.98 -4.63 -0.61
N CYS A 190 -10.02 -5.06 -1.34
CA CYS A 190 -10.73 -4.19 -2.28
C CYS A 190 -11.32 -2.94 -1.61
N ARG A 191 -11.98 -3.09 -0.46
CA ARG A 191 -12.58 -1.95 0.26
C ARG A 191 -11.55 -0.98 0.80
N VAL A 192 -10.40 -1.48 1.28
CA VAL A 192 -9.28 -0.63 1.72
C VAL A 192 -8.76 0.19 0.55
N VAL A 193 -8.51 -0.46 -0.60
CA VAL A 193 -8.05 0.24 -1.80
C VAL A 193 -9.10 1.24 -2.29
N GLU A 194 -10.38 0.86 -2.36
CA GLU A 194 -11.47 1.76 -2.73
C GLU A 194 -11.52 3.00 -1.82
N ALA A 195 -11.48 2.81 -0.49
CA ALA A 195 -11.49 3.91 0.46
C ALA A 195 -10.29 4.85 0.25
N CYS A 196 -9.09 4.31 0.04
CA CYS A 196 -7.88 5.09 -0.25
C CYS A 196 -8.01 5.90 -1.55
N LEU A 197 -8.50 5.29 -2.63
CA LEU A 197 -8.69 5.98 -3.92
C LEU A 197 -9.72 7.12 -3.80
N ARG A 198 -10.83 6.87 -3.07
CA ARG A 198 -11.86 7.88 -2.79
C ARG A 198 -11.31 9.04 -1.96
N LEU A 199 -10.47 8.78 -0.95
CA LEU A 199 -9.79 9.85 -0.19
C LEU A 199 -8.90 10.71 -1.09
N GLN A 200 -8.13 10.09 -1.99
CA GLN A 200 -7.26 10.82 -2.92
C GLN A 200 -8.07 11.68 -3.89
N LEU A 201 -9.18 11.16 -4.44
CA LEU A 201 -10.12 11.93 -5.25
C LEU A 201 -10.69 13.13 -4.50
N GLY A 202 -11.10 12.94 -3.24
CA GLY A 202 -11.59 14.03 -2.39
C GLY A 202 -10.54 15.13 -2.18
N ASN A 203 -9.27 14.76 -2.00
CA ASN A 203 -8.16 15.73 -1.89
C ASN A 203 -7.93 16.49 -3.21
N ILE A 204 -7.96 15.81 -4.35
CA ILE A 204 -7.82 16.43 -5.67
C ILE A 204 -8.96 17.44 -5.91
N ALA A 205 -10.21 17.03 -5.66
CA ALA A 205 -11.38 17.90 -5.78
C ALA A 205 -11.31 19.10 -4.83
N THR A 206 -10.81 18.91 -3.61
CA THR A 206 -10.58 20.00 -2.65
C THR A 206 -9.57 21.02 -3.18
N ASN A 207 -8.45 20.55 -3.74
CA ASN A 207 -7.44 21.42 -4.35
C ASN A 207 -7.97 22.15 -5.60
N GLY A 208 -8.92 21.54 -6.31
CA GLY A 208 -9.64 22.15 -7.43
C GLY A 208 -10.82 23.05 -7.05
N ALA A 209 -11.05 23.30 -5.76
CA ALA A 209 -12.21 24.05 -5.22
C ALA A 209 -13.60 23.44 -5.55
N LEU A 210 -13.65 22.15 -5.88
CA LEU A 210 -14.87 21.37 -6.15
C LEU A 210 -15.40 20.76 -4.85
N HIS A 211 -15.82 21.62 -3.91
CA HIS A 211 -16.15 21.22 -2.54
C HIS A 211 -17.29 20.19 -2.42
N ARG A 212 -18.27 20.22 -3.33
CA ARG A 212 -19.37 19.24 -3.34
C ARG A 212 -18.87 17.85 -3.73
N GLU A 213 -18.10 17.77 -4.82
CA GLU A 213 -17.51 16.52 -5.30
C GLU A 213 -16.53 15.93 -4.28
N ALA A 214 -15.74 16.79 -3.62
CA ALA A 214 -14.89 16.38 -2.52
C ALA A 214 -15.68 15.72 -1.37
N ALA A 215 -16.79 16.33 -0.97
CA ALA A 215 -17.67 15.79 0.07
C ALA A 215 -18.27 14.43 -0.33
N ASP A 216 -18.70 14.28 -1.59
CA ASP A 216 -19.24 13.02 -2.11
C ASP A 216 -18.18 11.90 -2.07
N HIS A 217 -16.94 12.22 -2.45
CA HIS A 217 -15.82 11.28 -2.39
C HIS A 217 -15.46 10.88 -0.95
N PHE A 218 -15.43 11.82 -0.01
CA PHE A 218 -15.18 11.51 1.40
C PHE A 218 -16.30 10.66 2.00
N ALA A 219 -17.57 10.95 1.68
CA ALA A 219 -18.69 10.13 2.10
C ALA A 219 -18.61 8.70 1.55
N ALA A 220 -18.24 8.55 0.27
CA ALA A 220 -18.02 7.24 -0.35
C ALA A 220 -16.86 6.47 0.32
N ALA A 221 -15.75 7.15 0.67
CA ALA A 221 -14.65 6.55 1.40
C ALA A 221 -15.09 6.02 2.78
N VAL A 222 -15.87 6.80 3.52
CA VAL A 222 -16.43 6.39 4.83
C VAL A 222 -17.31 5.15 4.65
N ASN A 223 -18.19 5.14 3.65
CA ASN A 223 -19.07 4.00 3.39
C ASN A 223 -18.30 2.72 3.03
N ALA A 224 -17.27 2.82 2.19
CA ALA A 224 -16.40 1.68 1.86
C ALA A 224 -15.68 1.14 3.11
N SER A 225 -15.30 2.04 4.04
CA SER A 225 -14.64 1.71 5.30
C SER A 225 -15.56 1.30 6.45
N ALA A 226 -16.88 1.41 6.31
CA ALA A 226 -17.83 1.22 7.42
C ALA A 226 -17.74 -0.18 8.08
N SER A 227 -17.37 -1.19 7.29
CA SER A 227 -17.14 -2.56 7.79
C SER A 227 -15.85 -2.75 8.57
N PHE A 228 -14.89 -1.81 8.51
CA PHE A 228 -13.62 -1.92 9.25
C PHE A 228 -13.84 -1.88 10.76
N SER A 229 -14.89 -1.20 11.22
CA SER A 229 -15.32 -1.16 12.63
C SER A 229 -15.70 -2.53 13.21
N LYS A 230 -15.99 -3.52 12.36
CA LYS A 230 -16.30 -4.91 12.75
C LYS A 230 -15.09 -5.84 12.71
N LEU A 231 -13.93 -5.37 12.24
CA LEU A 231 -12.67 -6.09 12.47
C LEU A 231 -12.39 -6.00 13.97
N ASP A 232 -11.95 -7.09 14.60
CA ASP A 232 -11.63 -7.18 16.03
C ASP A 232 -10.38 -6.35 16.42
N ILE A 233 -10.43 -5.05 16.14
CA ILE A 233 -9.43 -4.06 16.54
C ILE A 233 -9.46 -3.92 18.07
N HIS A 234 -10.62 -4.17 18.70
CA HIS A 234 -10.77 -4.14 20.17
C HIS A 234 -9.95 -5.19 20.93
N SER A 235 -9.62 -6.33 20.33
CA SER A 235 -8.76 -7.34 20.97
C SER A 235 -7.30 -6.88 21.07
N ILE A 236 -6.87 -5.99 20.18
CA ILE A 236 -5.49 -5.47 20.11
C ILE A 236 -5.26 -4.40 21.19
N PHE A 237 -6.27 -3.58 21.49
CA PHE A 237 -6.16 -2.49 22.47
C PHE A 237 -6.47 -2.90 23.92
N SER A 238 -7.10 -4.05 24.15
CA SER A 238 -7.41 -4.53 25.52
C SER A 238 -6.26 -5.34 26.15
N ALA A 239 -5.41 -5.97 25.35
CA ALA A 239 -4.30 -6.80 25.84
C ALA A 239 -3.06 -6.01 26.33
N GLY A 240 -2.98 -4.69 26.08
CA GLY A 240 -1.84 -3.85 26.47
C GLY A 240 -1.90 -3.26 27.88
N THR A 241 -2.96 -3.52 28.66
CA THR A 241 -3.10 -2.99 30.03
C THR A 241 -2.68 -4.01 31.09
N SER A 242 -1.43 -4.45 31.03
CA SER A 242 -0.72 -4.93 32.22
C SER A 242 0.66 -4.28 32.28
N SER A 243 0.70 -3.05 32.77
CA SER A 243 1.96 -2.41 33.19
C SER A 243 2.44 -3.04 34.50
N PRO A 244 3.68 -3.54 34.60
CA PRO A 244 4.26 -4.02 35.85
C PRO A 244 4.91 -2.92 36.70
N TYR A 245 4.72 -1.62 36.39
CA TYR A 245 5.32 -0.55 37.19
C TYR A 245 4.26 0.36 37.83
N GLY A 246 4.42 0.50 39.15
CA GLY A 246 3.42 0.96 40.09
C GLY A 246 3.25 2.46 40.20
N LYS A 247 2.23 2.78 41.00
CA LYS A 247 1.86 4.08 41.57
C LYS A 247 3.08 4.92 41.95
N LEU A 248 3.00 6.21 41.64
CA LEU A 248 3.20 7.31 42.59
C LEU A 248 2.20 8.42 42.25
#